data_AF-A0A3C0HR76-F1
#
_entry.id   AF-A0A3C0HR76-F1
#
_cell.length_a   1.000
_cell.length_b   1.000
_cell.length_c   1.000
_cell.angle_alpha   90.00
_cell.angle_beta   90.00
_cell.angle_gamma   90.00
#
_symmetry.space_group_name_H-M   'P 1'
#
loop_
_entity.id
_entity.type
_entity.pdbx_description
1 polymer ?
#
loop_
_entity_poly.entity_id
_entity_poly.type
_entity_poly.pdbx_seq_one_letter_code
_entity_poly.pdbx_strand_id
1 'polypeptide(L)'
;MTTSTVLTELLAERDVLLVDGATGTQLMAAGLEPGDAPERLNLDHPETVHGLHVSFVNAGSDIVLTNTFGGSRLRLKLHKLDDRVIEINREAARHARHVVDQLERRVLVAGSMGPTGELLAPLGALDPADAADVFAEQATGLAEGGADLLWIETMSSIEEIEAAIDGCRSVSDLPIAVTLSFDTAGRTMMGVDGTTAGVRLRELGVAAMGANCG
;
A
#
# COMPACT_ATOMS: atom_id res chain seq x y z
N MET A 1 -2.42 8.87 -25.20
CA MET A 1 -3.06 7.55 -25.07
C MET A 1 -2.66 7.04 -23.70
N THR A 2 -3.60 6.95 -22.76
CA THR A 2 -3.35 6.33 -21.45
C THR A 2 -3.07 4.85 -21.68
N THR A 3 -1.91 4.37 -21.24
CA THR A 3 -1.55 2.94 -21.31
C THR A 3 -2.59 2.14 -20.53
N SER A 4 -3.12 1.06 -21.13
CA SER A 4 -4.04 0.16 -20.43
C SER A 4 -3.32 -0.47 -19.23
N THR A 5 -3.95 -0.39 -18.07
CA THR A 5 -3.55 -1.06 -16.82
C THR A 5 -4.63 -2.06 -16.40
N VAL A 6 -4.26 -3.01 -15.56
CA VAL A 6 -5.20 -3.95 -14.92
C VAL A 6 -6.38 -3.24 -14.23
N LEU A 7 -6.12 -2.06 -13.66
CA LEU A 7 -7.12 -1.22 -13.02
C LEU A 7 -8.09 -0.59 -14.03
N THR A 8 -7.57 0.00 -15.12
CA THR A 8 -8.41 0.61 -16.16
C THR A 8 -9.21 -0.42 -16.94
N GLU A 9 -8.71 -1.66 -17.07
CA GLU A 9 -9.48 -2.77 -17.65
C GLU A 9 -10.69 -3.10 -16.78
N LEU A 10 -10.49 -3.26 -15.48
CA LEU A 10 -11.58 -3.58 -14.56
C LEU A 10 -12.61 -2.44 -14.45
N LEU A 11 -12.14 -1.17 -14.52
CA LEU A 11 -13.01 0.01 -14.60
C LEU A 11 -13.75 0.16 -15.94
N ALA A 12 -13.28 -0.48 -17.01
CA ALA A 12 -14.02 -0.53 -18.27
C ALA A 12 -15.17 -1.55 -18.21
N GLU A 13 -15.07 -2.55 -17.34
CA GLU A 13 -16.13 -3.55 -17.09
C GLU A 13 -17.13 -3.07 -16.03
N ARG A 14 -16.71 -2.20 -15.10
CA ARG A 14 -17.52 -1.72 -13.97
C ARG A 14 -17.30 -0.24 -13.71
N ASP A 15 -18.39 0.51 -13.55
CA ASP A 15 -18.33 1.95 -13.28
C ASP A 15 -17.68 2.30 -11.93
N VAL A 16 -17.73 1.38 -10.96
CA VAL A 16 -17.19 1.57 -9.60
C VAL A 16 -16.54 0.27 -9.14
N LEU A 17 -15.39 0.38 -8.48
CA LEU A 17 -14.70 -0.72 -7.81
C LEU A 17 -14.73 -0.51 -6.31
N LEU A 18 -15.03 -1.58 -5.56
CA LEU A 18 -14.99 -1.57 -4.11
C LEU A 18 -13.61 -1.98 -3.60
N VAL A 19 -12.93 -1.08 -2.90
CA VAL A 19 -11.70 -1.39 -2.15
C VAL A 19 -12.09 -1.97 -0.78
N ASP A 20 -11.26 -2.84 -0.21
CA ASP A 20 -11.49 -3.46 1.09
C ASP A 20 -11.49 -2.50 2.29
N GLY A 21 -11.64 -3.07 3.49
CA GLY A 21 -11.81 -2.33 4.73
C GLY A 21 -10.54 -2.28 5.60
N ALA A 22 -10.69 -1.79 6.83
CA ALA A 22 -9.56 -1.60 7.74
C ALA A 22 -8.90 -2.91 8.19
N THR A 23 -7.74 -3.23 7.63
CA THR A 23 -6.92 -4.40 7.99
C THR A 23 -6.54 -4.44 9.48
N GLY A 24 -5.96 -3.36 10.02
CA GLY A 24 -5.51 -3.34 11.42
C GLY A 24 -6.65 -3.60 12.43
N THR A 25 -7.83 -3.02 12.19
CA THR A 25 -9.01 -3.23 13.04
C THR A 25 -9.50 -4.68 13.01
N GLN A 26 -9.51 -5.30 11.83
CA GLN A 26 -9.89 -6.71 11.69
C GLN A 26 -8.88 -7.64 12.35
N LEU A 27 -7.58 -7.35 12.22
CA LEU A 27 -6.53 -8.14 12.87
C LEU A 27 -6.56 -8.00 14.40
N MET A 28 -6.83 -6.81 14.93
CA MET A 28 -7.06 -6.62 16.36
C MET A 28 -8.29 -7.41 16.85
N ALA A 29 -9.37 -7.46 16.08
CA ALA A 29 -10.53 -8.29 16.39
C ALA A 29 -10.20 -9.81 16.33
N ALA A 30 -9.19 -10.20 15.56
CA ALA A 30 -8.65 -11.54 15.48
C ALA A 30 -7.56 -11.85 16.54
N GLY A 31 -7.27 -10.92 17.46
CA GLY A 31 -6.38 -11.14 18.59
C GLY A 31 -4.99 -10.51 18.47
N LEU A 32 -4.72 -9.68 17.45
CA LEU A 32 -3.48 -8.89 17.39
C LEU A 32 -3.43 -7.88 18.54
N GLU A 33 -2.34 -7.89 19.33
CA GLU A 33 -2.19 -6.96 20.45
C GLU A 33 -1.75 -5.56 19.98
N PRO A 34 -2.21 -4.49 20.65
CA PRO A 34 -1.74 -3.14 20.35
C PRO A 34 -0.22 -3.03 20.52
N GLY A 35 0.46 -2.60 19.46
CA GLY A 35 1.92 -2.43 19.45
C GLY A 35 2.69 -3.57 18.80
N ASP A 36 2.02 -4.67 18.43
CA ASP A 36 2.62 -5.67 17.54
C ASP A 36 2.63 -5.19 16.08
N ALA A 37 3.55 -5.72 15.28
CA ALA A 37 3.57 -5.51 13.83
C ALA A 37 2.56 -6.44 13.14
N PRO A 38 1.48 -5.93 12.53
CA PRO A 38 0.57 -6.75 11.74
C PRO A 38 1.29 -7.57 10.67
N GLU A 39 2.36 -7.03 10.10
CA GLU A 39 3.13 -7.64 9.03
C GLU A 39 3.81 -8.94 9.44
N ARG A 40 4.08 -9.13 10.74
CA ARG A 40 4.61 -10.39 11.28
C ARG A 40 3.68 -11.57 11.02
N LEU A 41 2.36 -11.33 11.03
CA LEU A 41 1.36 -12.37 10.80
C LEU A 41 1.47 -13.01 9.41
N ASN A 42 2.04 -12.29 8.43
CA ASN A 42 2.28 -12.85 7.09
C ASN A 42 3.23 -14.06 7.13
N LEU A 43 4.05 -14.20 8.17
CA LEU A 43 4.98 -15.31 8.33
C LEU A 43 4.52 -16.28 9.41
N ASP A 44 4.10 -15.74 10.55
CA ASP A 44 3.87 -16.53 11.75
C ASP A 44 2.45 -17.15 11.76
N HIS A 45 1.47 -16.49 11.11
CA HIS A 45 0.05 -16.85 11.14
C HIS A 45 -0.67 -16.61 9.79
N PRO A 46 -0.21 -17.25 8.70
CA PRO A 46 -0.75 -17.01 7.36
C PRO A 46 -2.25 -17.32 7.24
N GLU A 47 -2.78 -18.25 8.04
CA GLU A 47 -4.21 -18.56 8.10
C GLU A 47 -5.08 -17.37 8.53
N THR A 48 -4.57 -16.52 9.43
CA THR A 48 -5.26 -15.29 9.85
C THR A 48 -5.32 -14.29 8.71
N VAL A 49 -4.22 -14.15 7.95
CA VAL A 49 -4.14 -13.26 6.79
C VAL A 49 -5.03 -13.77 5.64
N HIS A 50 -5.09 -15.08 5.40
CA HIS A 50 -6.05 -15.66 4.48
C HIS A 50 -7.50 -15.37 4.91
N GLY A 51 -7.82 -15.56 6.18
CA GLY A 51 -9.14 -15.27 6.74
C GLY A 51 -9.56 -13.82 6.54
N LEU A 52 -8.61 -12.88 6.71
CA LEU A 52 -8.80 -11.47 6.42
C LEU A 52 -9.22 -11.24 4.96
N HIS A 53 -8.42 -11.71 4.00
CA HIS A 53 -8.73 -11.51 2.57
C HIS A 53 -10.04 -12.22 2.17
N VAL A 54 -10.29 -13.43 2.68
CA VAL A 54 -11.56 -14.15 2.47
C VAL A 54 -12.74 -13.31 2.95
N SER A 55 -12.62 -12.64 4.10
CA SER A 55 -13.69 -11.79 4.63
C SER A 55 -14.02 -10.63 3.70
N PHE A 56 -13.00 -9.96 3.13
CA PHE A 56 -13.19 -8.82 2.23
C PHE A 56 -13.75 -9.24 0.87
N VAL A 57 -13.22 -10.30 0.26
CA VAL A 57 -13.75 -10.77 -1.03
C VAL A 57 -15.18 -11.28 -0.91
N ASN A 58 -15.55 -11.89 0.22
CA ASN A 58 -16.94 -12.30 0.49
C ASN A 58 -17.86 -11.11 0.75
N ALA A 59 -17.33 -10.01 1.30
CA ALA A 59 -18.06 -8.75 1.45
C ALA A 59 -18.24 -7.98 0.13
N GLY A 60 -17.55 -8.40 -0.94
CA GLY A 60 -17.71 -7.86 -2.29
C GLY A 60 -16.56 -7.01 -2.79
N SER A 61 -15.41 -6.95 -2.09
CA SER A 61 -14.26 -6.16 -2.53
C SER A 61 -13.76 -6.58 -3.92
N ASP A 62 -13.56 -5.63 -4.81
CA ASP A 62 -12.94 -5.79 -6.13
C ASP A 62 -11.43 -5.57 -6.10
N ILE A 63 -10.94 -4.89 -5.07
CA ILE A 63 -9.52 -4.70 -4.77
C ILE A 63 -9.31 -5.02 -3.29
N VAL A 64 -8.33 -5.88 -2.99
CA VAL A 64 -7.89 -6.15 -1.61
C VAL A 64 -6.47 -5.63 -1.41
N LEU A 65 -6.21 -5.03 -0.26
CA LEU A 65 -4.90 -4.50 0.11
C LEU A 65 -4.14 -5.55 0.92
N THR A 66 -2.87 -5.77 0.57
CA THR A 66 -1.99 -6.66 1.32
C THR A 66 -1.79 -6.17 2.76
N ASN A 67 -1.53 -7.08 3.69
CA ASN A 67 -1.19 -6.75 5.08
C ASN A 67 0.28 -6.25 5.17
N THR A 68 0.55 -5.08 4.59
CA THR A 68 1.91 -4.53 4.41
C THR A 68 2.01 -3.02 4.61
N PHE A 69 1.03 -2.39 5.25
CA PHE A 69 1.05 -0.94 5.47
C PHE A 69 2.37 -0.45 6.11
N GLY A 70 2.83 -1.11 7.17
CA GLY A 70 4.11 -0.88 7.83
C GLY A 70 5.23 -1.80 7.33
N GLY A 71 5.12 -2.36 6.13
CA GLY A 71 6.04 -3.34 5.55
C GLY A 71 7.40 -2.78 5.10
N SER A 72 7.71 -1.52 5.40
CA SER A 72 8.96 -0.88 5.02
C SER A 72 10.08 -1.16 6.03
N ARG A 73 11.35 -1.10 5.60
CA ARG A 73 12.51 -1.34 6.47
C ARG A 73 12.51 -0.50 7.74
N LEU A 74 12.15 0.78 7.63
CA LEU A 74 12.15 1.71 8.77
C LEU A 74 11.07 1.37 9.80
N ARG A 75 9.89 0.94 9.34
CA ARG A 75 8.79 0.50 10.21
C ARG A 75 9.07 -0.86 10.84
N LEU A 76 9.52 -1.83 10.04
CA LEU A 76 9.84 -3.18 10.50
C LEU A 76 11.02 -3.21 11.50
N LYS A 77 11.94 -2.24 11.42
CA LYS A 77 13.03 -2.08 12.39
C LYS A 77 12.55 -1.91 13.83
N LEU A 78 11.40 -1.26 14.04
CA LEU A 78 10.79 -1.10 15.36
C LEU A 78 10.46 -2.46 16.02
N HIS A 79 10.35 -3.51 15.21
CA HIS A 79 10.00 -4.87 15.63
C HIS A 79 11.09 -5.91 15.29
N LYS A 80 12.30 -5.45 14.94
CA LYS A 80 13.46 -6.29 14.56
C LYS A 80 13.16 -7.23 13.40
N LEU A 81 12.51 -6.70 12.36
CA LEU A 81 12.13 -7.41 11.14
C LEU A 81 12.72 -6.73 9.88
N ASP A 82 13.61 -5.76 10.06
CA ASP A 82 14.19 -4.95 8.98
C ASP A 82 15.08 -5.74 8.01
N ASP A 83 15.54 -6.92 8.40
CA ASP A 83 16.28 -7.85 7.54
C ASP A 83 15.37 -8.76 6.70
N ARG A 84 14.04 -8.70 6.90
CA ARG A 84 13.04 -9.57 6.26
C ARG A 84 12.02 -8.81 5.40
N VAL A 85 12.31 -7.57 5.02
CA VAL A 85 11.41 -6.67 4.27
C VAL A 85 10.84 -7.35 3.02
N ILE A 86 11.71 -7.82 2.13
CA ILE A 86 11.27 -8.43 0.86
C ILE A 86 10.46 -9.70 1.12
N GLU A 87 10.89 -10.53 2.07
CA GLU A 87 10.21 -11.79 2.41
C GLU A 87 8.79 -11.54 2.93
N ILE A 88 8.64 -10.65 3.92
CA ILE A 88 7.35 -10.30 4.53
C ILE A 88 6.37 -9.80 3.47
N ASN A 89 6.81 -8.86 2.63
CA ASN A 89 5.96 -8.26 1.60
C ASN A 89 5.59 -9.27 0.50
N ARG A 90 6.51 -10.16 0.13
CA ARG A 90 6.26 -11.22 -0.85
C ARG A 90 5.23 -12.21 -0.33
N GLU A 91 5.36 -12.68 0.91
CA GLU A 91 4.40 -13.60 1.51
C GLU A 91 3.03 -12.95 1.68
N ALA A 92 2.96 -11.68 2.09
CA ALA A 92 1.69 -10.96 2.19
C ALA A 92 0.93 -10.91 0.85
N ALA A 93 1.62 -10.59 -0.25
CA ALA A 93 1.03 -10.60 -1.59
C ALA A 93 0.63 -12.01 -2.04
N ARG A 94 1.42 -13.04 -1.71
CA ARG A 94 1.07 -14.44 -1.97
C ARG A 94 -0.19 -14.89 -1.22
N HIS A 95 -0.39 -14.45 0.01
CA HIS A 95 -1.59 -14.77 0.80
C HIS A 95 -2.84 -14.14 0.17
N ALA A 96 -2.75 -12.89 -0.28
CA ALA A 96 -3.82 -12.24 -1.02
C ALA A 96 -4.10 -12.96 -2.36
N ARG A 97 -3.05 -13.28 -3.14
CA ARG A 97 -3.17 -14.06 -4.39
C ARG A 97 -3.82 -15.40 -4.17
N HIS A 98 -3.37 -16.14 -3.15
CA HIS A 98 -3.93 -17.45 -2.80
C HIS A 98 -5.44 -17.40 -2.65
N VAL A 99 -5.99 -16.34 -2.04
CA VAL A 99 -7.43 -16.17 -1.88
C VAL A 99 -8.10 -15.73 -3.18
N VAL A 100 -7.57 -14.71 -3.87
CA VAL A 100 -8.24 -14.14 -5.05
C VAL A 100 -8.19 -15.06 -6.28
N ASP A 101 -7.15 -15.88 -6.43
CA ASP A 101 -6.98 -16.83 -7.54
C ASP A 101 -8.01 -17.97 -7.52
N GLN A 102 -8.66 -18.19 -6.38
CA GLN A 102 -9.71 -19.20 -6.22
C GLN A 102 -11.10 -18.67 -6.62
N LEU A 103 -11.23 -17.38 -6.93
CA LEU A 103 -12.50 -16.75 -7.25
C LEU A 103 -12.78 -16.82 -8.76
N GLU A 104 -14.05 -17.04 -9.13
CA GLU A 104 -14.47 -16.97 -10.54
C GLU A 104 -14.52 -15.52 -11.07
N ARG A 105 -14.62 -14.54 -10.17
CA ARG A 105 -14.61 -13.11 -10.52
C ARG A 105 -13.20 -12.54 -10.36
N ARG A 106 -12.83 -11.62 -11.25
CA ARG A 106 -11.58 -10.87 -11.15
C ARG A 106 -11.60 -9.96 -9.91
N VAL A 107 -10.62 -10.14 -9.04
CA VAL A 107 -10.32 -9.28 -7.88
C VAL A 107 -8.84 -8.96 -7.95
N LEU A 108 -8.48 -7.69 -7.74
CA LEU A 108 -7.10 -7.22 -7.79
C LEU A 108 -6.45 -7.27 -6.40
N VAL A 109 -5.16 -7.57 -6.37
CA VAL A 109 -4.33 -7.46 -5.17
C VAL A 109 -3.50 -6.19 -5.26
N ALA A 110 -3.75 -5.26 -4.34
CA ALA A 110 -3.00 -4.03 -4.19
C ALA A 110 -1.94 -4.16 -3.08
N GLY A 111 -0.69 -3.90 -3.42
CA GLY A 111 0.40 -3.87 -2.45
C GLY A 111 0.33 -2.60 -1.59
N SER A 112 -0.19 -2.70 -0.36
CA SER A 112 -0.29 -1.57 0.58
C SER A 112 1.09 -1.11 1.03
N MET A 113 1.35 0.20 0.95
CA MET A 113 2.61 0.84 1.35
C MET A 113 2.29 2.16 2.08
N GLY A 114 2.45 2.17 3.41
CA GLY A 114 2.29 3.36 4.22
C GLY A 114 3.54 4.25 4.25
N PRO A 115 3.48 5.41 4.93
CA PRO A 115 4.63 6.28 5.08
C PRO A 115 5.76 5.59 5.88
N THR A 116 6.99 6.04 5.65
CA THR A 116 8.18 5.56 6.35
C THR A 116 8.10 5.77 7.86
N GLY A 117 7.34 6.78 8.29
CA GLY A 117 7.26 7.24 9.67
C GLY A 117 8.37 8.23 10.05
N GLU A 118 9.26 8.56 9.12
CA GLU A 118 10.34 9.52 9.29
C GLU A 118 10.07 10.79 8.48
N LEU A 119 10.62 11.92 8.92
CA LEU A 119 10.57 13.16 8.15
C LEU A 119 11.76 13.24 7.18
N LEU A 120 11.48 13.61 5.94
CA LEU A 120 12.51 13.84 4.92
C LEU A 120 13.26 15.16 5.18
N ALA A 121 14.53 15.21 4.76
CA ALA A 121 15.32 16.44 4.79
C ALA A 121 14.66 17.56 3.95
N PRO A 122 14.69 18.83 4.41
CA PRO A 122 15.38 19.34 5.60
C PRO A 122 14.55 19.30 6.91
N LEU A 123 13.30 18.81 6.87
CA LEU A 123 12.42 18.78 8.05
C LEU A 123 12.78 17.63 9.01
N GLY A 124 13.40 16.57 8.50
CA GLY A 124 14.00 15.50 9.28
C GLY A 124 15.34 15.05 8.73
N ALA A 125 15.74 13.84 9.09
CA ALA A 125 17.07 13.30 8.81
C ALA A 125 17.10 12.30 7.65
N LEU A 126 15.94 11.84 7.15
CA LEU A 126 15.89 10.86 6.07
C LEU A 126 16.17 11.56 4.74
N ASP A 127 17.18 11.08 4.02
CA ASP A 127 17.46 11.55 2.67
C ASP A 127 16.37 11.03 1.69
N PRO A 128 15.89 11.85 0.74
CA PRO A 128 14.92 11.38 -0.25
C PRO A 128 15.36 10.15 -1.05
N ALA A 129 16.65 10.01 -1.35
CA ALA A 129 17.18 8.83 -2.03
C ALA A 129 17.10 7.59 -1.13
N ASP A 130 17.44 7.74 0.16
CA ASP A 130 17.30 6.65 1.14
C ASP A 130 15.82 6.26 1.31
N ALA A 131 14.90 7.23 1.28
CA ALA A 131 13.46 6.96 1.30
C ALA A 131 13.03 6.16 0.06
N ALA A 132 13.51 6.53 -1.13
CA ALA A 132 13.23 5.79 -2.36
C ALA A 132 13.73 4.34 -2.28
N ASP A 133 14.94 4.11 -1.74
CA ASP A 133 15.46 2.75 -1.52
C ASP A 133 14.57 1.94 -0.56
N VAL A 134 14.07 2.56 0.51
CA VAL A 134 13.14 1.92 1.47
C VAL A 134 11.85 1.46 0.77
N PHE A 135 11.27 2.29 -0.10
CA PHE A 135 10.08 1.92 -0.87
C PHE A 135 10.39 0.88 -1.96
N ALA A 136 11.57 0.94 -2.59
CA ALA A 136 12.01 -0.03 -3.58
C ALA A 136 12.13 -1.45 -2.99
N GLU A 137 12.67 -1.59 -1.78
CA GLU A 137 12.75 -2.87 -1.06
C GLU A 137 11.36 -3.49 -0.86
N GLN A 138 10.40 -2.69 -0.40
CA GLN A 138 9.02 -3.12 -0.18
C GLN A 138 8.31 -3.47 -1.50
N ALA A 139 8.43 -2.62 -2.52
CA ALA A 139 7.84 -2.81 -3.83
C ALA A 139 8.37 -4.07 -4.52
N THR A 140 9.66 -4.39 -4.35
CA THR A 140 10.27 -5.62 -4.86
C THR A 140 9.55 -6.85 -4.31
N GLY A 141 9.35 -6.92 -2.99
CA GLY A 141 8.64 -8.02 -2.36
C GLY A 141 7.19 -8.15 -2.85
N LEU A 142 6.46 -7.04 -2.90
CA LEU A 142 5.08 -6.99 -3.36
C LEU A 142 4.93 -7.47 -4.81
N ALA A 143 5.80 -6.99 -5.71
CA ALA A 143 5.80 -7.37 -7.12
C ALA A 143 6.13 -8.87 -7.30
N GLU A 144 7.17 -9.37 -6.64
CA GLU A 144 7.53 -10.80 -6.67
C GLU A 144 6.46 -11.71 -6.06
N GLY A 145 5.66 -11.19 -5.13
CA GLY A 145 4.53 -11.90 -4.54
C GLY A 145 3.26 -11.90 -5.39
N GLY A 146 3.25 -11.15 -6.48
CA GLY A 146 2.15 -11.13 -7.46
C GLY A 146 1.11 -10.02 -7.24
N ALA A 147 1.48 -8.89 -6.63
CA ALA A 147 0.59 -7.72 -6.61
C ALA A 147 0.25 -7.24 -8.03
N ASP A 148 -1.00 -6.83 -8.25
CA ASP A 148 -1.50 -6.27 -9.51
C ASP A 148 -1.23 -4.76 -9.63
N LEU A 149 -1.10 -4.08 -8.49
CA LEU A 149 -0.79 -2.65 -8.37
C LEU A 149 -0.10 -2.35 -7.05
N LEU A 150 0.64 -1.25 -6.99
CA LEU A 150 1.22 -0.72 -5.76
C LEU A 150 0.35 0.43 -5.24
N TRP A 151 0.05 0.41 -3.94
CA TRP A 151 -0.89 1.33 -3.31
C TRP A 151 -0.20 2.09 -2.18
N ILE A 152 0.30 3.27 -2.51
CA ILE A 152 0.99 4.17 -1.58
C ILE A 152 -0.09 4.96 -0.84
N GLU A 153 -0.28 4.73 0.46
CA GLU A 153 -1.43 5.27 1.19
C GLU A 153 -1.09 6.03 2.47
N THR A 154 -2.06 6.84 2.91
CA THR A 154 -1.97 7.64 4.15
C THR A 154 -0.78 8.60 4.14
N MET A 155 -0.41 9.08 2.95
CA MET A 155 0.73 9.98 2.80
C MET A 155 0.39 11.39 3.26
N SER A 156 1.40 12.09 3.79
CA SER A 156 1.24 13.47 4.27
C SER A 156 2.12 14.50 3.55
N SER A 157 3.21 14.07 2.90
CA SER A 157 4.19 14.92 2.20
C SER A 157 4.24 14.58 0.72
N ILE A 158 4.42 15.59 -0.14
CA ILE A 158 4.64 15.40 -1.58
C ILE A 158 6.02 14.81 -1.84
N GLU A 159 7.03 15.26 -1.09
CA GLU A 159 8.42 14.80 -1.21
C GLU A 159 8.53 13.30 -0.90
N GLU A 160 7.82 12.82 0.14
CA GLU A 160 7.80 11.38 0.46
C GLU A 160 7.03 10.57 -0.59
N ILE A 161 5.95 11.12 -1.15
CA ILE A 161 5.23 10.51 -2.28
C ILE A 161 6.13 10.35 -3.50
N GLU A 162 6.91 11.38 -3.83
CA GLU A 162 7.85 11.34 -4.95
C GLU A 162 8.92 10.28 -4.75
N ALA A 163 9.54 10.25 -3.56
CA ALA A 163 10.51 9.21 -3.21
C ALA A 163 9.89 7.80 -3.29
N ALA A 164 8.65 7.62 -2.82
CA ALA A 164 7.94 6.36 -2.90
C ALA A 164 7.67 5.92 -4.35
N ILE A 165 7.23 6.85 -5.20
CA ILE A 165 6.99 6.58 -6.62
C ILE A 165 8.29 6.22 -7.34
N ASP A 166 9.37 6.96 -7.08
CA ASP A 166 10.68 6.71 -7.68
C ASP A 166 11.23 5.34 -7.26
N GLY A 167 11.14 5.02 -5.97
CA GLY A 167 11.49 3.70 -5.43
C GLY A 167 10.72 2.57 -6.11
N CYS A 168 9.39 2.66 -6.14
CA CYS A 168 8.52 1.67 -6.80
C CYS A 168 8.87 1.47 -8.28
N ARG A 169 9.05 2.56 -9.03
CA ARG A 169 9.35 2.53 -10.48
C ARG A 169 10.75 2.01 -10.80
N SER A 170 11.69 2.12 -9.86
CA SER A 170 13.04 1.61 -10.06
C SER A 170 13.12 0.08 -10.12
N VAL A 171 12.11 -0.61 -9.57
CA VAL A 171 12.09 -2.08 -9.44
C VAL A 171 10.87 -2.76 -10.09
N SER A 172 9.86 -1.99 -10.49
CA SER A 172 8.58 -2.53 -10.97
C SER A 172 7.88 -1.63 -11.98
N ASP A 173 7.21 -2.25 -12.95
CA ASP A 173 6.33 -1.59 -13.93
C ASP A 173 4.85 -1.58 -13.48
N LEU A 174 4.56 -2.07 -12.28
CA LEU A 174 3.18 -2.11 -11.76
C LEU A 174 2.58 -0.70 -11.67
N PRO A 175 1.27 -0.55 -11.98
CA PRO A 175 0.59 0.73 -11.81
C PRO A 175 0.59 1.14 -10.34
N ILE A 176 0.71 2.45 -10.10
CA ILE A 176 0.77 3.04 -8.75
C ILE A 176 -0.52 3.81 -8.48
N ALA A 177 -1.17 3.52 -7.37
CA ALA A 177 -2.22 4.33 -6.77
C ALA A 177 -1.66 5.10 -5.57
N VAL A 178 -2.08 6.35 -5.37
CA VAL A 178 -1.62 7.17 -4.23
C VAL A 178 -2.79 7.78 -3.46
N THR A 179 -2.82 7.61 -2.15
CA THR A 179 -3.79 8.28 -1.27
C THR A 179 -3.11 9.09 -0.18
N LEU A 180 -3.72 10.23 0.15
CA LEU A 180 -3.27 11.13 1.21
C LEU A 180 -4.29 11.19 2.35
N SER A 181 -3.82 11.53 3.55
CA SER A 181 -4.68 11.75 4.71
C SER A 181 -4.87 13.24 4.95
N PHE A 182 -6.11 13.72 4.96
CA PHE A 182 -6.46 15.14 5.15
C PHE A 182 -7.30 15.32 6.41
N ASP A 183 -6.99 16.33 7.22
CA ASP A 183 -7.81 16.70 8.36
C ASP A 183 -9.13 17.38 7.96
N THR A 184 -9.94 17.75 8.95
CA THR A 184 -11.21 18.47 8.73
C THR A 184 -11.08 19.84 8.07
N ALA A 185 -9.88 20.41 8.01
CA ALA A 185 -9.57 21.65 7.28
C ALA A 185 -9.14 21.38 5.82
N GLY A 186 -9.15 20.12 5.39
CA GLY A 186 -8.80 19.70 4.03
C GLY A 186 -7.31 19.72 3.75
N ARG A 187 -6.47 19.53 4.79
CA ARG A 187 -5.01 19.56 4.68
C ARG A 187 -4.35 18.33 5.29
N THR A 188 -3.27 17.88 4.69
CA THR A 188 -2.42 16.86 5.32
C THR A 188 -1.71 17.41 6.55
N MET A 189 -1.09 16.52 7.34
CA MET A 189 -0.24 16.91 8.47
C MET A 189 0.88 17.89 8.06
N MET A 190 1.36 17.81 6.81
CA MET A 190 2.39 18.70 6.27
C MET A 190 1.81 19.95 5.59
N GLY A 191 0.49 20.17 5.71
CA GLY A 191 -0.19 21.35 5.19
C GLY A 191 -0.54 21.30 3.69
N VAL A 192 -0.42 20.13 3.05
CA VAL A 192 -0.74 19.95 1.64
C VAL A 192 -2.26 19.90 1.46
N ASP A 193 -2.82 20.78 0.64
CA ASP A 193 -4.24 20.72 0.28
C ASP A 193 -4.49 19.76 -0.91
N GLY A 194 -5.73 19.29 -1.04
CA GLY A 194 -6.11 18.34 -2.09
C GLY A 194 -5.93 18.85 -3.52
N THR A 195 -5.97 20.16 -3.76
CA THR A 195 -5.75 20.71 -5.11
C THR A 195 -4.28 20.61 -5.49
N THR A 196 -3.40 21.03 -4.59
CA THR A 196 -1.95 20.89 -4.74
C THR A 196 -1.57 19.42 -4.96
N ALA A 197 -2.09 18.52 -4.13
CA ALA A 197 -1.83 17.08 -4.27
C ALA A 197 -2.31 16.53 -5.61
N GLY A 198 -3.56 16.83 -6.01
CA GLY A 198 -4.13 16.33 -7.26
C GLY A 198 -3.40 16.81 -8.51
N VAL A 199 -2.96 18.07 -8.53
CA VAL A 199 -2.14 18.60 -9.64
C VAL A 199 -0.82 17.82 -9.74
N ARG A 200 -0.14 17.65 -8.60
CA ARG A 200 1.17 16.99 -8.59
C ARG A 200 1.09 15.51 -8.95
N LEU A 201 0.13 14.77 -8.39
CA LEU A 201 -0.07 13.35 -8.71
C LEU A 201 -0.40 13.12 -10.19
N ARG A 202 -1.16 14.03 -10.79
CA ARG A 202 -1.41 14.00 -12.24
C ARG A 202 -0.13 14.17 -13.06
N GLU A 203 0.75 15.09 -12.67
CA GLU A 203 2.05 15.28 -13.34
C GLU A 203 2.95 14.05 -13.20
N LEU A 204 2.91 13.40 -12.04
CA LEU A 204 3.66 12.18 -11.75
C LEU A 204 3.13 10.96 -12.50
N GLY A 205 1.94 11.03 -13.11
CA GLY A 205 1.39 9.97 -13.95
C GLY A 205 1.00 8.70 -13.18
N VAL A 206 0.45 8.85 -11.97
CA VAL A 206 -0.09 7.72 -11.20
C VAL A 206 -1.38 7.19 -11.84
N ALA A 207 -1.66 5.90 -11.65
CA ALA A 207 -2.84 5.24 -12.22
C ALA A 207 -4.14 5.65 -11.51
N ALA A 208 -4.06 5.93 -10.20
CA ALA A 208 -5.16 6.44 -9.40
C ALA A 208 -4.65 7.36 -8.28
N MET A 209 -5.51 8.27 -7.83
CA MET A 209 -5.24 9.15 -6.69
C MET A 209 -6.49 9.35 -5.84
N GLY A 210 -6.32 9.56 -4.54
CA GLY A 210 -7.45 9.76 -3.63
C GLY A 210 -7.06 10.15 -2.21
N ALA A 211 -7.95 9.87 -1.27
CA ALA A 211 -7.77 10.15 0.15
C ALA A 211 -8.24 8.98 1.03
N ASN A 212 -7.61 8.80 2.19
CA ASN A 212 -8.01 7.82 3.20
C ASN A 212 -7.59 8.26 4.62
N CYS A 213 -8.22 7.70 5.65
CA CYS A 213 -7.79 7.78 7.06
C CYS A 213 -7.69 9.19 7.71
N GLY A 214 -8.26 10.23 7.09
CA GLY A 214 -8.25 11.62 7.57
C GLY A 214 -9.58 12.14 8.10
#